data_AF-A0A4Y7SMG7-F1
#
_entry.id   AF-A0A4Y7SMG7-F1
#
_cell.length_a   1.000
_cell.length_b   1.000
_cell.length_c   1.000
_cell.angle_alpha   90.00
_cell.angle_beta   90.00
_cell.angle_gamma   90.00
#
_symmetry.space_group_name_H-M   'P 1'
#
loop_
_entity.id
_entity.type
_entity.pdbx_description
1 polymer ?
#
loop_
_entity_poly.entity_id
_entity_poly.type
_entity_poly.pdbx_seq_one_letter_code
_entity_poly.pdbx_strand_id
1 'polypeptide(L)'
;RYCQVPTFSRDTIRRFSRNVLDMKQLGARDFEDLLQCALPTFEGLLPDGHNDRIQDLLFAMAHWHALSKLRMHTDTTLQLLDSWTSVLGEAARTFAALTCSLFQTRELKSEYEARKRKESQRSSRKGGKGEPNINPTQSSVSDEGGRKPRGWSLSTPKFHSLGDVVNYIKRAGTTDSYSTQLVCYFDA
;
A
#
# COMPACT_ATOMS: atom_id res chain seq x y z
N ARG A 1 10.99 5.46 12.62
CA ARG A 1 9.84 4.98 13.41
C ARG A 1 9.62 3.49 13.19
N TYR A 2 9.26 2.98 12.00
CA TYR A 2 9.19 1.53 11.75
C TYR A 2 10.46 0.75 12.17
N CYS A 3 11.65 1.24 11.84
CA CYS A 3 12.91 0.60 12.24
C CYS A 3 13.18 0.54 13.77
N GLN A 4 12.39 1.25 14.58
CA GLN A 4 12.45 1.23 16.04
C GLN A 4 11.47 0.22 16.65
N VAL A 5 10.56 -0.35 15.85
CA VAL A 5 9.64 -1.38 16.31
C VAL A 5 10.46 -2.66 16.57
N PRO A 6 10.43 -3.21 17.79
CA PRO A 6 11.14 -4.44 18.10
C PRO A 6 10.51 -5.61 17.35
N THR A 7 11.33 -6.63 17.07
CA THR A 7 10.81 -7.90 16.56
C THR A 7 9.93 -8.56 17.61
N PHE A 8 8.83 -9.18 17.19
CA PHE A 8 7.92 -9.89 18.08
C PHE A 8 7.79 -11.34 17.63
N SER A 9 7.99 -12.26 18.57
CA SER A 9 8.10 -13.70 18.29
C SER A 9 9.20 -14.02 17.26
N ARG A 10 9.38 -15.31 16.97
CA ARG A 10 10.37 -15.78 15.99
C ARG A 10 9.99 -15.42 14.55
N ASP A 11 8.69 -15.29 14.26
CA ASP A 11 8.17 -15.08 12.90
C ASP A 11 6.93 -14.17 12.80
N THR A 12 6.50 -13.51 13.89
CA THR A 12 5.25 -12.72 13.88
C THR A 12 5.47 -11.27 13.42
N ILE A 13 6.42 -10.54 13.99
CA ILE A 13 6.83 -9.21 13.51
C ILE A 13 8.34 -9.24 13.23
N ARG A 14 8.70 -9.07 11.96
CA ARG A 14 10.10 -9.09 11.53
C ARG A 14 10.75 -7.73 11.64
N ARG A 15 12.08 -7.72 11.54
CA ARG A 15 12.86 -6.48 11.58
C ARG A 15 12.59 -5.68 10.31
N PHE A 16 11.98 -4.52 10.45
CA PHE A 16 11.78 -3.58 9.35
C PHE A 16 13.11 -3.06 8.81
N SER A 17 13.12 -2.75 7.51
CA SER A 17 14.29 -2.13 6.87
C SER A 17 14.51 -0.70 7.40
N ARG A 18 15.73 -0.18 7.21
CA ARG A 18 16.06 1.20 7.63
C ARG A 18 15.20 2.24 6.92
N ASN A 19 14.73 1.94 5.70
CA ASN A 19 13.85 2.82 4.93
C ASN A 19 12.69 2.03 4.32
N VAL A 20 11.60 1.92 5.08
CA VAL A 20 10.35 1.28 4.64
C VAL A 20 9.70 2.03 3.48
N LEU A 21 9.87 3.35 3.39
CA LEU A 21 9.21 4.19 2.38
C LEU A 21 9.68 3.89 0.95
N ASP A 22 10.84 3.26 0.78
CA ASP A 22 11.32 2.84 -0.54
C ASP A 22 10.52 1.64 -1.10
N MET A 23 9.82 0.90 -0.22
CA MET A 23 8.95 -0.23 -0.55
C MET A 23 9.59 -1.26 -1.50
N LYS A 24 10.90 -1.43 -1.43
CA LYS A 24 11.66 -2.36 -2.28
C LYS A 24 11.66 -3.75 -1.67
N GLN A 25 11.41 -4.74 -2.52
CA GLN A 25 11.49 -6.17 -2.18
C GLN A 25 10.59 -6.59 -1.02
N LEU A 26 9.44 -5.92 -0.84
CA LEU A 26 8.44 -6.31 0.15
C LEU A 26 7.61 -7.50 -0.36
N GLY A 27 7.55 -8.56 0.44
CA GLY A 27 6.61 -9.67 0.27
C GLY A 27 5.28 -9.36 0.95
N ALA A 28 4.27 -10.22 0.72
CA ALA A 28 2.94 -10.06 1.30
C ALA A 28 2.95 -9.94 2.84
N ARG A 29 3.82 -10.70 3.52
CA ARG A 29 3.97 -10.66 4.98
C ARG A 29 4.53 -9.32 5.48
N ASP A 30 5.44 -8.71 4.72
CA ASP A 30 6.00 -7.42 5.13
C ASP A 30 4.94 -6.31 5.08
N PHE A 31 4.00 -6.36 4.12
CA PHE A 31 2.86 -5.44 4.08
C PHE A 31 1.92 -5.63 5.27
N GLU A 32 1.73 -6.87 5.69
CA GLU A 32 0.92 -7.19 6.87
C GLU A 32 1.58 -6.67 8.16
N ASP A 33 2.87 -6.96 8.38
CA ASP A 33 3.63 -6.47 9.54
C ASP A 33 3.61 -4.93 9.59
N LEU A 34 3.74 -4.27 8.43
CA LEU A 34 3.65 -2.82 8.33
C LEU A 34 2.29 -2.30 8.78
N LEU A 35 1.19 -2.93 8.34
CA LEU A 35 -0.16 -2.54 8.73
C LEU A 35 -0.39 -2.77 10.23
N GLN A 36 0.06 -3.91 10.77
CA GLN A 36 -0.06 -4.23 12.20
C GLN A 36 0.69 -3.24 13.10
N CYS A 37 1.84 -2.74 12.64
CA CYS A 37 2.66 -1.77 13.38
C CYS A 37 2.41 -0.31 13.00
N ALA A 38 1.42 -0.03 12.15
CA ALA A 38 1.19 1.31 11.63
C ALA A 38 0.71 2.29 12.71
N LEU A 39 -0.26 1.90 13.55
CA LEU A 39 -0.86 2.80 14.56
C LEU A 39 0.21 3.51 15.43
N PRO A 40 1.07 2.81 16.19
CA PRO A 40 2.10 3.45 17.01
C PRO A 40 3.19 4.15 16.19
N THR A 41 3.37 3.75 14.92
CA THR A 41 4.34 4.37 14.03
C THR A 41 3.88 5.74 13.51
N PHE A 42 2.58 5.91 13.31
CA PHE A 42 1.97 7.15 12.83
C PHE A 42 1.46 8.05 13.96
N GLU A 43 1.39 7.56 15.20
CA GLU A 43 0.89 8.31 16.35
C GLU A 43 1.71 9.58 16.61
N GLY A 44 1.05 10.73 16.66
CA GLY A 44 1.67 12.03 16.87
C GLY A 44 2.59 12.48 15.73
N LEU A 45 2.48 11.86 14.55
CA LEU A 45 3.33 12.23 13.40
C LEU A 45 2.85 13.51 12.71
N LEU A 46 1.53 13.73 12.68
CA LEU A 46 0.91 14.89 12.04
C LEU A 46 0.24 15.80 13.08
N PRO A 47 -0.03 17.07 12.74
CA PRO A 47 -0.77 17.98 13.63
C PRO A 47 -2.15 17.46 14.01
N ASP A 48 -2.65 17.98 15.13
CA ASP A 48 -3.94 17.63 15.71
C ASP A 48 -5.09 17.79 14.69
N GLY A 49 -6.03 16.84 14.70
CA GLY A 49 -7.12 16.73 13.72
C GLY A 49 -6.77 15.96 12.43
N HIS A 50 -5.50 15.94 12.00
CA HIS A 50 -5.06 15.08 10.90
C HIS A 50 -4.55 13.73 11.39
N ASN A 51 -3.85 13.73 12.53
CA ASN A 51 -3.39 12.51 13.18
C ASN A 51 -4.56 11.56 13.47
N ASP A 52 -5.65 12.07 14.04
CA ASP A 52 -6.80 11.24 14.42
C ASP A 52 -7.44 10.57 13.20
N ARG A 53 -7.64 11.32 12.10
CA ARG A 53 -8.16 10.76 10.84
C ARG A 53 -7.25 9.68 10.25
N ILE A 54 -5.93 9.84 10.40
CA ILE A 54 -4.96 8.83 9.96
C ILE A 54 -5.05 7.61 10.86
N GLN A 55 -5.15 7.78 12.17
CA GLN A 55 -5.31 6.69 13.13
C GLN A 55 -6.61 5.92 12.87
N ASP A 56 -7.73 6.62 12.66
CA ASP A 56 -9.03 6.02 12.32
C ASP A 56 -8.93 5.21 11.03
N LEU A 57 -8.29 5.76 9.98
CA LEU A 57 -8.10 5.07 8.72
C LEU A 57 -7.19 3.83 8.87
N LEU A 58 -6.07 3.96 9.58
CA LEU A 58 -5.15 2.84 9.84
C LEU A 58 -5.84 1.74 10.66
N PHE A 59 -6.62 2.12 11.67
CA PHE A 59 -7.41 1.20 12.48
C PHE A 59 -8.47 0.48 11.65
N ALA A 60 -9.23 1.21 10.84
CA ALA A 60 -10.24 0.62 9.96
C ALA A 60 -9.60 -0.36 8.95
N MET A 61 -8.44 -0.02 8.37
CA MET A 61 -7.70 -0.93 7.49
C MET A 61 -7.21 -2.18 8.23
N ALA A 62 -6.63 -2.02 9.42
CA ALA A 62 -6.13 -3.14 10.22
C ALA A 62 -7.27 -4.07 10.66
N HIS A 63 -8.40 -3.51 11.11
CA HIS A 63 -9.57 -4.26 11.54
C HIS A 63 -10.22 -5.00 10.36
N TRP A 64 -10.45 -4.30 9.25
CA TRP A 64 -10.97 -4.91 8.03
C TRP A 64 -10.04 -6.04 7.54
N HIS A 65 -8.72 -5.82 7.53
CA HIS A 65 -7.76 -6.84 7.14
C HIS A 65 -7.80 -8.06 8.07
N ALA A 66 -7.84 -7.85 9.38
CA ALA A 66 -7.96 -8.93 10.36
C ALA A 66 -9.24 -9.77 10.15
N LEU A 67 -10.38 -9.12 9.89
CA LEU A 67 -11.63 -9.81 9.56
C LEU A 67 -11.52 -10.59 8.24
N SER A 68 -10.97 -9.97 7.19
CA SER A 68 -10.83 -10.60 5.87
C SER A 68 -9.92 -11.84 5.88
N LYS A 69 -9.00 -11.92 6.86
CA LYS A 69 -8.00 -12.98 7.00
C LYS A 69 -8.43 -14.09 7.97
N LEU A 70 -9.65 -14.07 8.49
CA LEU A 70 -10.13 -15.15 9.35
C LEU A 70 -10.08 -16.49 8.58
N ARG A 71 -9.60 -17.54 9.25
CA ARG A 71 -9.53 -18.90 8.67
C ARG A 71 -10.90 -19.57 8.54
N MET A 72 -11.88 -19.03 9.25
CA MET A 72 -13.25 -19.51 9.25
C MET A 72 -14.17 -18.31 9.34
N HIS A 73 -15.13 -18.25 8.42
CA HIS A 73 -16.17 -17.25 8.42
C HIS A 73 -17.51 -17.86 8.83
N THR A 74 -18.21 -17.15 9.70
CA THR A 74 -19.65 -17.33 9.95
C THR A 74 -20.43 -16.19 9.31
N ASP A 75 -21.75 -16.34 9.19
CA ASP A 75 -22.63 -15.29 8.69
C ASP A 75 -22.42 -13.96 9.43
N THR A 76 -22.24 -14.01 10.76
CA THR A 76 -21.95 -12.84 11.59
C THR A 76 -20.63 -12.17 11.21
N THR A 77 -19.56 -12.93 11.00
CA THR A 77 -18.26 -12.34 10.62
C THR A 77 -18.29 -11.76 9.20
N LEU A 78 -19.09 -12.34 8.30
CA LEU A 78 -19.27 -11.82 6.94
C LEU A 78 -20.07 -10.52 6.93
N GLN A 79 -21.13 -10.44 7.75
CA GLN A 79 -21.87 -9.19 7.97
C GLN A 79 -20.97 -8.12 8.58
N LEU A 80 -20.13 -8.50 9.55
CA LEU A 80 -19.17 -7.58 10.14
C LEU A 80 -18.15 -7.09 9.11
N LEU A 81 -17.59 -7.97 8.29
CA LEU A 81 -16.66 -7.61 7.22
C LEU A 81 -17.29 -6.65 6.20
N ASP A 82 -18.55 -6.88 5.82
CA ASP A 82 -19.31 -6.00 4.92
C ASP A 82 -19.52 -4.61 5.53
N SER A 83 -19.97 -4.56 6.79
CA SER A 83 -20.10 -3.32 7.57
C SER A 83 -18.78 -2.56 7.66
N TRP A 84 -17.69 -3.25 7.99
CA TRP A 84 -16.36 -2.63 8.10
C TRP A 84 -15.80 -2.19 6.75
N THR A 85 -16.23 -2.80 5.64
CA THR A 85 -15.87 -2.32 4.30
C THR A 85 -16.47 -0.92 4.07
N SER A 86 -17.69 -0.69 4.55
CA SER A 86 -18.33 0.63 4.49
C SER A 86 -17.62 1.65 5.39
N VAL A 87 -17.29 1.27 6.63
CA VAL A 87 -16.53 2.10 7.59
C VAL A 87 -15.15 2.48 7.02
N LEU A 88 -14.42 1.51 6.46
CA LEU A 88 -13.15 1.74 5.80
C LEU A 88 -13.30 2.71 4.62
N GLY A 89 -14.35 2.53 3.81
CA GLY A 89 -14.68 3.43 2.72
C GLY A 89 -14.91 4.87 3.17
N GLU A 90 -15.65 5.05 4.28
CA GLU A 90 -15.93 6.36 4.87
C GLU A 90 -14.68 7.01 5.45
N ALA A 91 -13.89 6.27 6.23
CA ALA A 91 -12.62 6.77 6.78
C ALA A 91 -11.66 7.19 5.66
N ALA A 92 -11.57 6.41 4.58
CA ALA A 92 -10.72 6.72 3.43
C ALA A 92 -11.19 7.98 2.67
N ARG A 93 -12.51 8.15 2.49
CA ARG A 93 -13.10 9.37 1.89
C ARG A 93 -12.87 10.59 2.77
N THR A 94 -13.05 10.46 4.09
CA THR A 94 -12.83 11.54 5.06
C THR A 94 -11.36 11.97 5.09
N PHE A 95 -10.42 11.02 5.10
CA PHE A 95 -9.00 11.29 5.00
C PHE A 95 -8.64 12.01 3.68
N ALA A 96 -9.17 11.54 2.55
CA ALA A 96 -8.93 12.16 1.25
C ALA A 96 -9.47 13.61 1.19
N ALA A 97 -10.69 13.83 1.69
CA ALA A 97 -11.37 15.11 1.60
C ALA A 97 -10.78 16.16 2.55
N LEU A 98 -10.43 15.77 3.78
CA LEU A 98 -10.09 16.72 4.85
C LEU A 98 -8.60 16.77 5.19
N THR A 99 -7.83 15.74 4.83
CA THR A 99 -6.37 15.69 5.07
C THR A 99 -5.61 15.84 3.76
N CYS A 100 -5.84 14.97 2.77
CA CYS A 100 -5.07 15.02 1.52
C CYS A 100 -5.26 16.33 0.73
N SER A 101 -6.39 17.02 0.89
CA SER A 101 -6.64 18.33 0.28
C SER A 101 -5.74 19.44 0.81
N LEU A 102 -5.25 19.31 2.05
CA LEU A 102 -4.39 20.31 2.71
C LEU A 102 -2.89 20.02 2.53
N PHE A 103 -2.51 18.78 2.24
CA PHE A 103 -1.11 18.39 2.06
C PHE A 103 -0.77 18.14 0.60
N GLN A 104 0.11 18.98 0.04
CA GLN A 104 0.62 18.77 -1.31
C GLN A 104 1.76 17.75 -1.31
N THR A 105 1.43 16.49 -1.52
CA THR A 105 2.40 15.39 -1.61
C THR A 105 3.00 15.26 -3.02
N ARG A 106 4.27 14.85 -3.09
CA ARG A 106 5.04 14.65 -4.34
C ARG A 106 5.70 13.28 -4.34
N GLU A 107 6.10 12.82 -5.52
CA GLU A 107 6.90 11.58 -5.70
C GLU A 107 8.10 11.57 -4.72
N LEU A 108 8.39 10.41 -4.14
CA LEU A 108 9.63 10.25 -3.37
C LEU A 108 10.84 10.35 -4.31
N LYS A 109 12.02 10.70 -3.77
CA LYS A 109 13.26 10.76 -4.55
C LYS A 109 13.52 9.47 -5.33
N SER A 110 13.31 8.31 -4.70
CA SER A 110 13.52 7.01 -5.34
C SER A 110 12.49 6.71 -6.45
N GLU A 111 11.22 7.10 -6.27
CA GLU A 111 10.18 6.98 -7.30
C GLU A 111 10.51 7.85 -8.52
N TYR A 112 10.95 9.09 -8.28
CA TYR A 112 11.39 10.01 -9.33
C TYR A 112 12.56 9.45 -10.14
N GLU A 113 13.59 8.94 -9.46
CA GLU A 113 14.75 8.30 -10.10
C GLU A 113 14.34 7.05 -10.89
N ALA A 114 13.47 6.21 -10.33
CA ALA A 114 12.96 5.02 -11.02
C ALA A 114 12.17 5.38 -12.29
N ARG A 115 11.37 6.45 -12.24
CA ARG A 115 10.65 6.97 -13.41
C ARG A 115 11.63 7.47 -14.47
N LYS A 116 12.63 8.28 -14.10
CA LYS A 116 13.64 8.79 -15.04
C LYS A 116 14.42 7.67 -15.72
N ARG A 117 14.79 6.61 -14.99
CA ARG A 117 15.43 5.41 -15.56
C ARG A 117 14.52 4.69 -16.57
N LYS A 118 13.22 4.58 -16.29
CA LYS A 118 12.25 4.00 -17.24
C LYS A 118 12.04 4.86 -18.48
N GLU A 119 12.04 6.19 -18.32
CA GLU A 119 11.95 7.14 -19.43
C GLU A 119 13.17 7.02 -20.36
N SER A 120 14.39 6.97 -19.82
CA SER A 120 15.62 6.84 -20.62
C SER A 120 15.74 5.47 -21.33
N GLN A 121 15.28 4.39 -20.70
CA GLN A 121 15.21 3.07 -21.34
C GLN A 121 14.17 3.02 -22.47
N ARG A 122 13.07 3.78 -22.36
CA ARG A 122 12.07 3.87 -23.42
C ARG A 122 12.56 4.72 -24.59
N SER A 123 13.29 5.80 -24.33
CA SER A 123 13.89 6.62 -25.38
C SER A 123 15.02 5.89 -26.10
N SER A 124 15.85 5.12 -25.40
CA SER A 124 16.90 4.30 -26.04
C SER A 124 16.32 3.17 -26.90
N ARG A 125 15.19 2.57 -26.49
CA ARG A 125 14.47 1.57 -27.30
C ARG A 125 13.75 2.16 -28.52
N LYS A 126 13.42 3.46 -28.50
CA LYS A 126 12.80 4.16 -29.64
C LYS A 126 13.82 4.86 -30.56
N GLY A 127 15.08 5.01 -30.13
CA GLY A 127 16.14 5.75 -30.82
C GLY A 127 16.95 4.95 -31.85
N GLY A 128 16.32 4.03 -32.58
CA GLY A 128 16.91 3.45 -33.79
C GLY A 128 16.58 4.30 -35.01
N LYS A 129 17.34 5.40 -35.19
CA LYS A 129 17.43 6.36 -36.33
C LYS A 129 17.17 7.82 -35.89
N GLY A 130 18.24 8.62 -35.88
CA GLY A 130 18.20 10.07 -35.76
C GLY A 130 19.41 10.64 -35.02
N GLU A 131 20.25 11.37 -35.74
CA GLU A 131 21.51 12.02 -35.36
C GLU A 131 21.46 12.90 -34.09
N PRO A 132 22.62 13.17 -33.46
CA PRO A 132 22.70 13.93 -32.22
C PRO A 132 22.60 15.43 -32.51
N ASN A 133 21.49 16.07 -32.15
CA ASN A 133 21.47 17.53 -32.06
C ASN A 133 21.80 17.97 -30.63
N ILE A 134 23.01 18.48 -30.48
CA ILE A 134 23.53 19.13 -29.27
C ILE A 134 22.89 20.52 -29.20
N ASN A 135 21.98 20.73 -28.27
CA ASN A 135 21.68 22.07 -27.76
C ASN A 135 21.61 22.01 -26.22
N PRO A 136 22.67 22.42 -25.51
CA PRO A 136 22.65 22.54 -24.07
C PRO A 136 22.02 23.90 -23.73
N THR A 137 20.69 23.97 -23.72
CA THR A 137 20.02 25.13 -23.12
C THR A 137 20.19 25.03 -21.61
N GLN A 138 21.16 25.79 -21.13
CA GLN A 138 21.38 26.11 -19.73
C GLN A 138 20.03 26.43 -19.06
N SER A 139 19.64 25.57 -18.13
CA SER A 139 18.67 25.90 -17.09
C SER A 139 19.41 25.76 -15.77
N SER A 140 20.23 26.77 -15.49
CA SER A 140 20.89 26.99 -14.22
C SER A 140 19.88 27.57 -13.23
N VAL A 141 19.07 26.73 -12.58
CA VAL A 141 18.61 26.98 -11.21
C VAL A 141 18.36 25.61 -10.56
N SER A 142 18.96 25.39 -9.40
CA SER A 142 18.65 24.29 -8.49
C SER A 142 17.14 24.22 -8.21
N ASP A 143 16.44 23.29 -8.86
CA ASP A 143 15.05 23.03 -8.55
C ASP A 143 14.87 21.55 -8.17
N GLU A 144 14.21 21.32 -7.04
CA GLU A 144 13.58 20.04 -6.74
C GLU A 144 12.40 19.72 -7.71
N GLY A 145 12.21 20.54 -8.74
CA GLY A 145 11.10 20.62 -9.72
C GLY A 145 11.02 19.57 -10.81
N GLY A 146 11.49 18.34 -10.57
CA GLY A 146 11.21 17.19 -11.44
C GLY A 146 10.16 16.23 -10.90
N ARG A 147 9.90 16.26 -9.58
CA ARG A 147 9.03 15.31 -8.88
C ARG A 147 7.57 15.67 -9.11
N LYS A 148 6.81 14.73 -9.66
CA LYS A 148 5.39 14.98 -9.96
C LYS A 148 4.58 15.04 -8.66
N PRO A 149 3.53 15.86 -8.60
CA PRO A 149 2.56 15.76 -7.51
C PRO A 149 1.94 14.36 -7.51
N ARG A 150 1.72 13.83 -6.31
CA ARG A 150 1.13 12.52 -6.08
C ARG A 150 0.09 12.63 -4.99
N GLY A 151 -1.17 12.64 -5.36
CA GLY A 151 -2.29 12.58 -4.44
C GLY A 151 -2.73 11.15 -4.16
N TRP A 152 -3.47 10.98 -3.06
CA TRP A 152 -4.19 9.76 -2.76
C TRP A 152 -5.38 9.59 -3.73
N SER A 153 -5.55 8.41 -4.33
CA SER A 153 -6.64 8.11 -5.26
C SER A 153 -7.45 6.91 -4.78
N LEU A 154 -8.74 7.15 -4.55
CA LEU A 154 -9.71 6.10 -4.21
C LEU A 154 -10.27 5.40 -5.44
N SER A 155 -10.06 5.95 -6.64
CA SER A 155 -10.61 5.40 -7.88
C SER A 155 -9.79 4.22 -8.44
N THR A 156 -9.01 3.55 -7.60
CA THR A 156 -8.15 2.45 -8.04
C THR A 156 -8.93 1.13 -8.06
N PRO A 157 -8.65 0.21 -9.00
CA PRO A 157 -9.29 -1.11 -9.01
C PRO A 157 -9.13 -1.85 -7.69
N LYS A 158 -7.97 -1.70 -7.03
CA LYS A 158 -7.68 -2.32 -5.72
C LYS A 158 -8.62 -1.86 -4.61
N PHE A 159 -8.97 -0.58 -4.61
CA PHE A 159 -9.87 -0.04 -3.60
C PHE A 159 -11.31 -0.50 -3.83
N HIS A 160 -11.75 -0.53 -5.10
CA HIS A 160 -13.08 -1.04 -5.45
C HIS A 160 -13.23 -2.53 -5.14
N SER A 161 -12.18 -3.34 -5.38
CA SER A 161 -12.23 -4.77 -5.10
C SER A 161 -12.43 -5.12 -3.63
N LEU A 162 -12.26 -4.17 -2.69
CA LEU A 162 -12.52 -4.40 -1.27
C LEU A 162 -14.00 -4.76 -1.02
N GLY A 163 -14.93 -4.15 -1.76
CA GLY A 163 -16.37 -4.45 -1.67
C GLY A 163 -16.73 -5.86 -2.14
N ASP A 164 -15.91 -6.44 -3.02
CA ASP A 164 -16.17 -7.77 -3.57
C ASP A 164 -15.68 -8.90 -2.66
N VAL A 165 -14.91 -8.60 -1.62
CA VAL A 165 -14.25 -9.60 -0.76
C VAL A 165 -15.26 -10.51 -0.06
N VAL A 166 -16.35 -9.96 0.47
CA VAL A 166 -17.41 -10.75 1.12
C VAL A 166 -18.05 -11.73 0.12
N ASN A 167 -18.37 -11.25 -1.08
CA ASN A 167 -18.95 -12.07 -2.15
C ASN A 167 -17.97 -13.12 -2.67
N TYR A 168 -16.68 -12.80 -2.68
CA TYR A 168 -15.63 -13.75 -3.03
C TYR A 168 -15.56 -14.87 -1.99
N ILE A 169 -15.48 -14.54 -0.69
CA ILE A 169 -15.41 -15.51 0.40
C ILE A 169 -16.65 -16.43 0.41
N LYS A 170 -17.85 -15.89 0.22
CA LYS A 170 -19.09 -16.68 0.15
C LYS A 170 -19.09 -17.72 -0.98
N ARG A 171 -18.46 -17.41 -2.11
CA ARG A 171 -18.47 -18.27 -3.31
C ARG A 171 -17.30 -19.25 -3.34
N ALA A 172 -16.14 -18.81 -2.90
CA ALA A 172 -14.88 -19.50 -3.15
C ALA A 172 -14.19 -19.99 -1.86
N GLY A 173 -14.68 -19.58 -0.69
CA GLY A 173 -14.07 -19.86 0.61
C GLY A 173 -12.98 -18.84 0.97
N THR A 174 -12.29 -19.10 2.09
CA THR A 174 -11.18 -18.27 2.56
C THR A 174 -9.94 -18.46 1.68
N THR A 175 -9.19 -17.39 1.44
CA THR A 175 -7.98 -17.43 0.60
C THR A 175 -6.79 -18.15 1.24
N ASP A 176 -6.84 -18.45 2.54
CA ASP A 176 -5.75 -19.08 3.29
C ASP A 176 -5.62 -20.60 3.04
N SER A 177 -6.62 -21.21 2.39
CA SER A 177 -6.74 -22.66 2.20
C SER A 177 -6.53 -23.15 0.76
N TYR A 178 -6.05 -22.31 -0.16
CA TYR A 178 -5.68 -22.76 -1.51
C TYR A 178 -4.31 -23.44 -1.51
N SER A 179 -4.27 -24.73 -1.20
CA SER A 179 -3.15 -25.59 -1.59
C SER A 179 -3.45 -26.22 -2.95
N THR A 180 -2.61 -25.95 -3.96
CA THR A 180 -2.63 -26.67 -5.24
C THR A 180 -1.75 -27.93 -5.21
N GLN A 181 -1.23 -28.32 -4.05
CA GLN A 181 -0.59 -29.64 -3.92
C GLN A 181 -1.70 -30.69 -3.97
N LEU A 182 -1.86 -31.31 -5.14
CA LEU A 182 -2.54 -32.59 -5.26
C LEU A 182 -1.89 -33.53 -4.22
N VAL A 183 -2.65 -33.91 -3.21
CA VAL A 183 -2.29 -35.02 -2.34
C VAL A 183 -2.37 -36.25 -3.22
N CYS A 184 -1.26 -36.61 -3.86
CA CYS A 184 -1.11 -37.91 -4.48
C CYS A 184 -1.17 -38.94 -3.35
N TYR A 185 -2.32 -39.57 -3.16
CA TYR A 185 -2.39 -40.82 -2.39
C TYR A 185 -1.51 -41.83 -3.12
N PHE A 186 -0.35 -42.12 -2.55
CA PHE A 186 0.37 -43.36 -2.85
C PHE A 186 -0.33 -44.45 -2.04
N ASP A 187 -1.22 -45.20 -2.70
CA ASP A 187 -1.66 -46.50 -2.19
C ASP A 187 -0.47 -47.47 -2.25
N ALA A 188 -0.22 -48.18 -1.15
CA ALA A 188 0.75 -49.26 -1.01
C ALA A 188 0.03 -50.61 -1.02
#